data_AF-A0A9Q7TLX6-F1
#
_entry.id   AF-A0A9Q7TLX6-F1
#
_cell.length_a   1.000
_cell.length_b   1.000
_cell.length_c   1.000
_cell.angle_alpha   90.00
_cell.angle_beta   90.00
_cell.angle_gamma   90.00
#
_symmetry.space_group_name_H-M   'P 1'
#
loop_
_entity.id
_entity.type
_entity.pdbx_description
1 polymer ?
#
loop_
_entity_poly.entity_id
_entity_poly.type
_entity_poly.pdbx_seq_one_letter_code
_entity_poly.pdbx_strand_id
1 'polypeptide(L)'
;MLSTKIIGLCITALVTVQVHAVDDADPGVRVQIPERLLLPVGEQNLARDGRFQLVPSYPPQHEWPTYLPAAQPGPVGASSSRQPGPVGAGEGGASSSRQPEEREVSSQPGRVPSDPPLQLGGRWFHMQSYPLDMPELQKFYHNDNFEPFDFEQLHLHHYQTSGGIYRPDPQVLHAIHDSIWPVLERHGLNQNGVHPGYTLKHGEYLWPPFRQGPGGLDPRPNLAVDLRTRITDRTKEHSQTSPKLYRMEVNVDGKKRQVLVLNGRSQNYLNEGVRLPQSELWLFYENAKVNGNRIPKVAFLGASFLPGGAKDMLVGSGVVRAADFARRA
;
A
#
# COMPACT_ATOMS: atom_id res chain seq x y z
N MET A 1 -28.20 -55.62 -34.57
CA MET A 1 -28.01 -54.15 -34.64
C MET A 1 -27.99 -53.61 -33.22
N LEU A 2 -26.82 -53.19 -32.75
CA LEU A 2 -26.59 -52.60 -31.42
C LEU A 2 -27.17 -51.19 -31.33
N SER A 3 -27.77 -50.80 -30.20
CA SER A 3 -27.23 -49.73 -29.35
C SER A 3 -28.10 -49.48 -28.12
N THR A 4 -27.47 -49.74 -26.99
CA THR A 4 -27.85 -49.52 -25.60
C THR A 4 -27.91 -48.01 -25.29
N LYS A 5 -28.97 -47.54 -24.61
CA LYS A 5 -28.95 -46.24 -23.90
C LYS A 5 -29.05 -46.48 -22.39
N ILE A 6 -27.94 -46.24 -21.71
CA ILE A 6 -27.78 -46.25 -20.26
C ILE A 6 -27.80 -44.82 -19.73
N ILE A 7 -28.36 -44.72 -18.54
CA ILE A 7 -28.64 -43.59 -17.65
C ILE A 7 -27.36 -43.06 -16.97
N GLY A 8 -27.36 -41.78 -16.57
CA GLY A 8 -26.43 -41.20 -15.58
C GLY A 8 -26.72 -39.70 -15.40
N LEU A 9 -27.74 -39.30 -14.66
CA LEU A 9 -27.81 -39.10 -13.20
C LEU A 9 -26.80 -38.06 -12.67
N CYS A 10 -27.24 -36.80 -12.60
CA CYS A 10 -26.55 -35.73 -11.88
C CYS A 10 -26.90 -35.80 -10.38
N ILE A 11 -25.89 -36.04 -9.53
CA ILE A 11 -26.03 -35.95 -8.08
C ILE A 11 -25.75 -34.50 -7.67
N THR A 12 -26.78 -33.81 -7.18
CA THR A 12 -26.65 -32.56 -6.43
C THR A 12 -26.75 -32.92 -4.95
N ALA A 13 -25.63 -32.90 -4.23
CA ALA A 13 -25.63 -33.11 -2.78
C ALA A 13 -25.96 -31.77 -2.09
N LEU A 14 -27.23 -31.60 -1.72
CA LEU A 14 -27.66 -30.62 -0.72
C LEU A 14 -27.44 -31.24 0.66
N VAL A 15 -26.50 -30.71 1.45
CA VAL A 15 -26.34 -31.07 2.86
C VAL A 15 -27.32 -30.23 3.66
N THR A 16 -28.53 -30.75 3.88
CA THR A 16 -29.45 -30.29 4.93
C THR A 16 -29.00 -30.85 6.26
N VAL A 17 -28.49 -30.00 7.16
CA VAL A 17 -28.29 -30.33 8.57
C VAL A 17 -29.66 -30.28 9.25
N GLN A 18 -30.30 -31.43 9.40
CA GLN A 18 -31.44 -31.58 10.30
C GLN A 18 -30.92 -31.64 11.74
N VAL A 19 -31.18 -30.58 12.51
CA VAL A 19 -31.05 -30.63 13.97
C VAL A 19 -32.32 -31.30 14.48
N HIS A 20 -32.22 -32.59 14.83
CA HIS A 20 -33.26 -33.25 15.61
C HIS A 20 -33.32 -32.59 16.98
N ALA A 21 -34.44 -31.93 17.28
CA ALA A 21 -34.80 -31.60 18.65
C ALA A 21 -35.03 -32.93 19.38
N VAL A 22 -34.15 -33.23 20.34
CA VAL A 22 -34.37 -34.27 21.35
C VAL A 22 -35.06 -33.57 22.50
N ASP A 23 -36.38 -33.73 22.59
CA ASP A 23 -37.10 -33.55 23.85
C ASP A 23 -36.72 -34.72 24.78
N ASP A 24 -36.56 -34.42 26.07
CA ASP A 24 -36.12 -35.30 27.16
C ASP A 24 -34.64 -35.67 27.21
N ALA A 25 -33.79 -34.73 27.65
CA ALA A 25 -32.48 -35.04 28.21
C ALA A 25 -32.19 -34.31 29.53
N ASP A 26 -31.92 -35.14 30.53
CA ASP A 26 -31.38 -34.91 31.88
C ASP A 26 -30.42 -33.69 31.98
N PRO A 27 -30.62 -32.73 32.91
CA PRO A 27 -29.83 -31.49 33.02
C PRO A 27 -28.33 -31.68 33.39
N GLY A 28 -27.80 -32.90 33.38
CA GLY A 28 -26.41 -33.24 33.71
C GLY A 28 -25.48 -33.56 32.54
N VAL A 29 -25.97 -33.69 31.29
CA VAL A 29 -25.14 -34.18 30.18
C VAL A 29 -24.37 -33.04 29.50
N ARG A 30 -23.07 -32.95 29.74
CA ARG A 30 -22.17 -32.04 29.00
C ARG A 30 -21.87 -32.61 27.61
N VAL A 31 -22.41 -31.97 26.57
CA VAL A 31 -22.06 -32.26 25.17
C VAL A 31 -20.64 -31.75 24.90
N GLN A 32 -19.68 -32.65 24.70
CA GLN A 32 -18.36 -32.29 24.16
C GLN A 32 -18.46 -32.11 22.65
N ILE A 33 -18.34 -30.86 22.21
CA ILE A 33 -18.19 -30.53 20.78
C ILE A 33 -16.71 -30.74 20.42
N PRO A 34 -16.38 -31.58 19.42
CA PRO A 34 -15.00 -31.76 18.98
C PRO A 34 -14.40 -30.42 18.49
N GLU A 35 -13.23 -30.02 19.01
CA GLU A 35 -12.56 -28.75 18.71
C GLU A 35 -12.40 -28.46 17.21
N ARG A 36 -12.33 -29.49 16.37
CA ARG A 36 -12.22 -29.37 14.90
C ARG A 36 -13.46 -28.78 14.20
N LEU A 37 -14.59 -28.63 14.90
CA LEU A 37 -15.81 -28.02 14.37
C LEU A 37 -16.04 -26.58 14.86
N LEU A 38 -15.15 -26.04 15.68
CA LEU A 38 -15.19 -24.65 16.11
C LEU A 38 -14.51 -23.79 15.04
N LEU A 39 -15.31 -23.12 14.21
CA LEU A 39 -14.83 -21.98 13.42
C LEU A 39 -14.33 -20.88 14.38
N PRO A 40 -13.30 -20.09 14.03
CA PRO A 40 -12.77 -19.07 14.92
C PRO A 40 -13.80 -17.96 15.12
N VAL A 41 -14.49 -18.00 16.26
CA VAL A 41 -15.29 -16.90 16.77
C VAL A 41 -14.33 -15.85 17.29
N GLY A 42 -14.22 -14.74 16.56
CA GLY A 42 -13.49 -13.56 17.02
C GLY A 42 -14.09 -13.01 18.32
N GLU A 43 -13.21 -12.78 19.29
CA GLU A 43 -13.31 -11.82 20.41
C GLU A 43 -14.73 -11.38 20.84
N GLN A 44 -15.49 -12.26 21.50
CA GLN A 44 -16.68 -11.87 22.26
C GLN A 44 -16.74 -12.46 23.68
N ASN A 45 -15.59 -12.66 24.34
CA ASN A 45 -15.56 -13.07 25.76
C ASN A 45 -14.67 -12.17 26.62
N LEU A 46 -15.03 -10.89 26.68
CA LEU A 46 -14.58 -9.95 27.72
C LEU A 46 -15.80 -9.24 28.33
N ALA A 47 -16.77 -10.03 28.80
CA ALA A 47 -17.88 -9.54 29.62
C ALA A 47 -18.48 -10.69 30.44
N ARG A 48 -17.67 -11.38 31.24
CA ARG A 48 -18.17 -12.24 32.32
C ARG A 48 -17.08 -12.46 33.36
N ASP A 49 -16.84 -11.41 34.14
CA ASP A 49 -16.82 -11.51 35.60
C ASP A 49 -16.64 -10.11 36.19
N GLY A 50 -17.60 -9.73 37.01
CA GLY A 50 -17.69 -8.40 37.58
C GLY A 50 -16.59 -8.14 38.61
N ARG A 51 -15.94 -6.98 38.48
CA ARG A 51 -15.52 -6.06 39.55
C ARG A 51 -14.74 -4.91 38.89
N PHE A 52 -15.41 -3.81 38.59
CA PHE A 52 -14.73 -2.57 38.25
C PHE A 52 -14.40 -1.82 39.54
N GLN A 53 -13.10 -1.68 39.84
CA GLN A 53 -12.62 -0.63 40.72
C GLN A 53 -12.50 0.67 39.90
N LEU A 54 -13.13 1.73 40.38
CA LEU A 54 -12.95 3.10 39.89
C LEU A 54 -11.51 3.53 40.20
N VAL A 55 -10.71 3.71 39.16
CA VAL A 55 -9.40 4.37 39.27
C VAL A 55 -9.60 5.87 39.07
N PRO A 56 -9.10 6.75 39.97
CA PRO A 56 -9.24 8.19 39.80
C PRO A 56 -8.46 8.70 38.60
N SER A 57 -9.12 9.45 37.73
CA SER A 57 -8.52 10.20 36.64
C SER A 57 -7.75 11.41 37.20
N TYR A 58 -6.43 11.40 37.07
CA TYR A 58 -5.62 12.63 37.19
C TYR A 58 -5.41 13.24 35.79
N PRO A 59 -5.55 14.57 35.63
CA PRO A 59 -5.27 15.23 34.36
C PRO A 59 -3.76 15.39 34.16
N PRO A 60 -3.21 15.18 32.95
CA PRO A 60 -1.85 15.60 32.66
C PRO A 60 -1.83 17.12 32.42
N GLN A 61 -1.36 17.88 33.42
CA GLN A 61 -0.88 19.25 33.23
C GLN A 61 0.54 19.18 32.70
N HIS A 62 0.76 19.28 31.39
CA HIS A 62 2.05 19.70 30.82
C HIS A 62 1.76 20.71 29.70
N GLU A 63 1.82 21.99 30.04
CA GLU A 63 1.93 23.09 29.09
C GLU A 63 3.33 23.05 28.46
N TRP A 64 3.40 22.84 27.15
CA TRP A 64 4.62 23.09 26.39
C TRP A 64 4.61 24.53 25.88
N PRO A 65 5.72 25.28 26.00
CA PRO A 65 5.78 26.65 25.52
C PRO A 65 5.68 26.68 23.99
N THR A 66 4.64 27.36 23.49
CA THR A 66 4.43 27.63 22.07
C THR A 66 5.21 28.87 21.66
N TYR A 67 6.49 28.72 21.31
CA TYR A 67 7.22 29.73 20.54
C TYR A 67 8.27 29.06 19.65
N LEU A 68 7.94 28.89 18.36
CA LEU A 68 8.92 28.70 17.30
C LEU A 68 9.27 30.08 16.73
N PRO A 69 10.56 30.45 16.59
CA PRO A 69 10.95 31.72 15.99
C PRO A 69 10.69 31.70 14.48
N ALA A 70 10.13 32.81 13.98
CA ALA A 70 9.97 33.07 12.56
C ALA A 70 11.34 33.06 11.85
N ALA A 71 11.44 32.32 10.75
CA ALA A 71 12.59 32.33 9.87
C ALA A 71 12.77 33.73 9.27
N GLN A 72 13.91 34.37 9.55
CA GLN A 72 14.31 35.61 8.89
C GLN A 72 14.81 35.31 7.46
N PRO A 73 14.43 36.13 6.46
CA PRO A 73 15.01 36.05 5.12
C PRO A 73 16.44 36.61 5.15
N GLY A 74 17.39 35.82 4.64
CA GLY A 74 18.79 36.23 4.50
C GLY A 74 19.00 37.31 3.42
N PRO A 75 20.03 38.16 3.56
CA PRO A 75 20.29 39.25 2.64
C PRO A 75 21.01 38.78 1.36
N VAL A 76 20.53 39.32 0.23
CA VAL A 76 21.17 39.29 -1.08
C VAL A 76 22.46 40.11 -1.05
N GLY A 77 23.60 39.43 -1.20
CA GLY A 77 24.91 40.04 -1.38
C GLY A 77 25.27 40.14 -2.86
N ALA A 78 25.31 41.37 -3.36
CA ALA A 78 25.86 41.74 -4.67
C ALA A 78 27.39 41.88 -4.62
N SER A 79 28.09 41.47 -5.68
CA SER A 79 29.44 41.89 -6.11
C SER A 79 29.67 41.26 -7.50
N SER A 80 29.61 41.93 -8.64
CA SER A 80 30.35 43.10 -9.15
C SER A 80 31.87 42.91 -9.21
N SER A 81 32.35 42.36 -10.33
CA SER A 81 33.74 42.55 -10.78
C SER A 81 33.75 42.96 -12.26
N ARG A 82 34.34 44.14 -12.46
CA ARG A 82 34.60 44.84 -13.73
C ARG A 82 35.62 44.09 -14.59
N GLN A 83 35.44 44.14 -15.90
CA GLN A 83 36.54 44.18 -16.87
C GLN A 83 36.29 45.31 -17.88
N PRO A 84 37.27 46.20 -18.13
CA PRO A 84 37.28 47.10 -19.28
C PRO A 84 38.20 46.54 -20.38
N GLY A 85 37.72 46.60 -21.63
CA GLY A 85 38.52 46.35 -22.83
C GLY A 85 38.02 47.18 -24.00
N PRO A 86 38.89 47.60 -24.94
CA PRO A 86 38.76 48.89 -25.61
C PRO A 86 38.23 48.84 -27.04
N VAL A 87 37.55 49.94 -27.38
CA VAL A 87 37.51 50.72 -28.63
C VAL A 87 38.07 50.05 -29.90
N GLY A 88 37.16 49.71 -30.82
CA GLY A 88 37.44 49.50 -32.24
C GLY A 88 36.35 50.18 -33.07
N ALA A 89 36.70 51.28 -33.72
CA ALA A 89 35.85 52.04 -34.63
C ALA A 89 35.61 51.27 -35.93
N GLY A 90 34.38 51.30 -36.43
CA GLY A 90 33.99 50.75 -37.73
C GLY A 90 32.60 51.22 -38.10
N GLU A 91 32.54 52.36 -38.78
CA GLU A 91 31.34 52.92 -39.40
C GLU A 91 30.85 52.03 -40.55
N GLY A 92 29.53 51.89 -40.70
CA GLY A 92 28.98 51.32 -41.92
C GLY A 92 27.50 50.92 -41.86
N GLY A 93 26.63 51.82 -42.31
CA GLY A 93 25.54 51.43 -43.22
C GLY A 93 24.23 50.93 -42.63
N ALA A 94 23.27 51.85 -42.54
CA ALA A 94 21.86 51.73 -42.95
C ALA A 94 21.18 50.34 -42.91
N SER A 95 20.15 50.21 -42.07
CA SER A 95 18.77 50.02 -42.54
C SER A 95 17.79 50.02 -41.37
N SER A 96 16.93 51.04 -41.38
CA SER A 96 15.76 51.15 -40.54
C SER A 96 14.72 50.11 -40.99
N SER A 97 14.51 49.09 -40.17
CA SER A 97 13.31 48.25 -40.22
C SER A 97 12.64 48.33 -38.86
N ARG A 98 11.56 49.12 -38.80
CA ARG A 98 10.60 49.14 -37.69
C ARG A 98 10.01 47.74 -37.54
N GLN A 99 10.47 46.97 -36.56
CA GLN A 99 9.69 45.85 -36.04
C GLN A 99 8.61 46.39 -35.09
N PRO A 100 7.38 45.85 -35.14
CA PRO A 100 6.37 46.15 -34.14
C PRO A 100 6.85 45.64 -32.78
N GLU A 101 6.67 46.46 -31.74
CA GLU A 101 6.80 46.07 -30.34
C GLU A 101 5.94 44.83 -30.08
N GLU A 102 6.56 43.65 -30.12
CA GLU A 102 6.00 42.46 -29.50
C GLU A 102 5.92 42.78 -28.01
N ARG A 103 4.68 42.94 -27.52
CA ARG A 103 4.40 42.94 -26.10
C ARG A 103 5.14 41.75 -25.50
N GLU A 104 6.16 42.02 -24.68
CA GLU A 104 6.70 41.08 -23.73
C GLU A 104 5.53 40.64 -22.83
N VAL A 105 4.80 39.63 -23.28
CA VAL A 105 3.96 38.81 -22.42
C VAL A 105 4.96 38.15 -21.50
N SER A 106 5.15 38.80 -20.34
CA SER A 106 5.85 38.28 -19.19
C SER A 106 5.31 36.89 -18.92
N SER A 107 5.96 35.92 -19.55
CA SER A 107 5.77 34.51 -19.34
C SER A 107 6.58 34.20 -18.10
N GLN A 108 6.20 34.82 -16.97
CA GLN A 108 6.58 34.28 -15.69
C GLN A 108 5.96 32.89 -15.68
N PRO A 109 6.76 31.80 -15.72
CA PRO A 109 6.22 30.47 -15.52
C PRO A 109 5.51 30.54 -14.17
N GLY A 110 4.17 30.47 -14.22
CA GLY A 110 3.34 30.47 -13.02
C GLY A 110 3.98 29.48 -12.08
N ARG A 111 4.48 29.97 -10.95
CA ARG A 111 5.18 29.19 -9.94
C ARG A 111 4.18 28.14 -9.49
N VAL A 112 4.26 26.95 -10.10
CA VAL A 112 3.45 25.80 -9.73
C VAL A 112 3.72 25.61 -8.25
N PRO A 113 2.70 25.70 -7.38
CA PRO A 113 2.89 25.47 -5.96
C PRO A 113 3.61 24.13 -5.80
N SER A 114 4.77 24.19 -5.13
CA SER A 114 5.54 23.04 -4.69
C SER A 114 4.62 22.18 -3.83
N ASP A 115 4.17 21.08 -4.43
CA ASP A 115 3.35 19.99 -3.91
C ASP A 115 1.92 20.36 -3.40
N PRO A 116 0.87 19.66 -3.89
CA PRO A 116 -0.47 19.84 -3.35
C PRO A 116 -0.50 19.46 -1.86
N PRO A 117 -1.30 20.17 -1.03
CA PRO A 117 -1.40 19.86 0.39
C PRO A 117 -1.82 18.40 0.60
N LEU A 118 -1.11 17.70 1.49
CA LEU A 118 -1.36 16.29 1.79
C LEU A 118 -2.70 16.14 2.51
N GLN A 119 -3.59 15.33 1.93
CA GLN A 119 -4.91 15.12 2.51
C GLN A 119 -4.83 14.23 3.77
N LEU A 120 -5.53 14.62 4.84
CA LEU A 120 -5.57 13.87 6.10
C LEU A 120 -7.02 13.48 6.43
N GLY A 121 -7.18 12.43 7.23
CA GLY A 121 -8.48 12.02 7.79
C GLY A 121 -9.33 11.12 6.89
N GLY A 122 -8.79 10.64 5.76
CA GLY A 122 -9.47 9.67 4.90
C GLY A 122 -9.64 8.29 5.55
N ARG A 123 -10.58 7.49 5.02
CA ARG A 123 -10.74 6.07 5.43
C ARG A 123 -9.73 5.18 4.70
N TRP A 124 -9.51 5.49 3.45
CA TRP A 124 -8.72 4.73 2.49
C TRP A 124 -7.67 5.62 1.81
N PHE A 125 -6.92 5.08 0.86
CA PHE A 125 -5.88 5.83 0.17
C PHE A 125 -6.48 6.99 -0.62
N HIS A 126 -5.70 8.06 -0.77
CA HIS A 126 -6.01 9.18 -1.63
C HIS A 126 -5.30 9.03 -2.97
N MET A 127 -5.91 9.57 -4.04
CA MET A 127 -5.33 9.63 -5.38
C MET A 127 -4.24 10.71 -5.51
N GLN A 128 -3.25 10.65 -4.62
CA GLN A 128 -2.14 11.58 -4.50
C GLN A 128 -0.85 10.77 -4.33
N SER A 129 0.21 11.14 -5.04
CA SER A 129 1.54 10.56 -4.82
C SER A 129 2.20 11.19 -3.60
N TYR A 130 3.12 10.44 -2.98
CA TYR A 130 3.96 10.97 -1.92
C TYR A 130 5.43 10.60 -2.14
N PRO A 131 6.38 11.49 -1.78
CA PRO A 131 7.80 11.17 -1.79
C PRO A 131 8.12 10.05 -0.78
N LEU A 132 8.85 9.04 -1.21
CA LEU A 132 9.19 7.89 -0.36
C LEU A 132 10.18 8.27 0.76
N ASP A 133 10.95 9.33 0.57
CA ASP A 133 11.98 9.84 1.46
C ASP A 133 11.47 10.90 2.46
N MET A 134 10.15 11.09 2.55
CA MET A 134 9.52 11.99 3.52
C MET A 134 10.00 11.68 4.96
N PRO A 135 10.61 12.66 5.66
CA PRO A 135 11.10 12.45 7.02
C PRO A 135 10.02 11.98 8.00
N GLU A 136 8.78 12.42 7.82
CA GLU A 136 7.62 12.06 8.64
C GLU A 136 7.31 10.56 8.62
N LEU A 137 7.76 9.85 7.57
CA LEU A 137 7.53 8.42 7.42
C LEU A 137 8.63 7.57 8.05
N GLN A 138 9.80 8.14 8.36
CA GLN A 138 10.97 7.40 8.87
C GLN A 138 10.66 6.55 10.10
N LYS A 139 9.80 7.05 10.99
CA LYS A 139 9.39 6.34 12.21
C LYS A 139 8.67 5.01 11.96
N PHE A 140 8.12 4.77 10.76
CA PHE A 140 7.39 3.55 10.44
C PHE A 140 8.26 2.40 9.97
N TYR A 141 9.51 2.68 9.59
CA TYR A 141 10.43 1.67 9.04
C TYR A 141 11.78 1.61 9.74
N HIS A 142 11.98 2.37 10.82
CA HIS A 142 13.17 2.31 11.67
C HIS A 142 12.87 1.66 13.03
N ASN A 143 13.90 1.10 13.66
CA ASN A 143 13.96 0.74 15.08
C ASN A 143 13.16 -0.48 15.58
N ASP A 144 12.83 -1.45 14.72
CA ASP A 144 11.98 -2.59 15.09
C ASP A 144 12.59 -3.99 14.85
N ASN A 145 13.91 -4.11 14.72
CA ASN A 145 14.62 -5.38 14.44
C ASN A 145 13.88 -6.22 13.39
N PHE A 146 13.55 -5.57 12.27
CA PHE A 146 12.75 -6.14 11.20
C PHE A 146 13.55 -7.18 10.42
N GLU A 147 13.16 -8.44 10.56
CA GLU A 147 13.78 -9.57 9.87
C GLU A 147 12.82 -10.11 8.82
N PRO A 148 13.07 -9.86 7.51
CA PRO A 148 12.23 -10.37 6.44
C PRO A 148 12.02 -11.88 6.55
N PHE A 149 10.78 -12.30 6.35
CA PHE A 149 10.36 -13.68 6.46
C PHE A 149 9.66 -14.10 5.17
N ASP A 150 10.01 -15.28 4.65
CA ASP A 150 9.38 -15.84 3.47
C ASP A 150 7.90 -16.15 3.75
N PHE A 151 6.99 -15.49 3.03
CA PHE A 151 5.57 -15.64 3.26
C PHE A 151 5.02 -17.00 2.80
N GLU A 152 5.69 -17.69 1.88
CA GLU A 152 5.29 -19.03 1.44
C GLU A 152 5.53 -20.04 2.56
N GLN A 153 6.41 -19.74 3.52
CA GLN A 153 6.63 -20.55 4.72
C GLN A 153 5.57 -20.36 5.81
N LEU A 154 4.58 -19.47 5.63
CA LEU A 154 3.50 -19.26 6.61
C LEU A 154 2.58 -20.47 6.80
N HIS A 155 2.55 -21.42 5.86
CA HIS A 155 1.77 -22.65 6.02
C HIS A 155 2.19 -23.45 7.26
N LEU A 156 3.48 -23.39 7.64
CA LEU A 156 4.01 -24.01 8.87
C LEU A 156 3.40 -23.42 10.14
N HIS A 157 2.80 -22.24 10.04
CA HIS A 157 2.18 -21.53 11.15
C HIS A 157 0.67 -21.41 10.98
N HIS A 158 0.02 -22.26 10.17
CA HIS A 158 -1.41 -22.16 9.87
C HIS A 158 -1.85 -20.77 9.38
N TYR A 159 -0.98 -20.05 8.67
CA TYR A 159 -1.19 -18.66 8.27
C TYR A 159 -1.43 -17.69 9.44
N GLN A 160 -1.02 -18.08 10.65
CA GLN A 160 -1.06 -17.21 11.82
C GLN A 160 -0.03 -16.12 11.67
N THR A 161 -0.52 -14.89 11.59
CA THR A 161 0.29 -13.69 11.73
C THR A 161 -0.10 -13.02 13.05
N SER A 162 0.87 -12.43 13.75
CA SER A 162 0.61 -11.78 15.04
C SER A 162 -0.07 -10.41 14.89
N GLY A 163 -0.28 -9.96 13.65
CA GLY A 163 -0.88 -8.66 13.35
C GLY A 163 -0.52 -8.16 11.96
N GLY A 164 -1.04 -6.97 11.65
CA GLY A 164 -0.57 -6.15 10.54
C GLY A 164 0.17 -4.92 11.06
N ILE A 165 1.16 -4.45 10.33
CA ILE A 165 1.81 -3.15 10.55
C ILE A 165 1.88 -2.36 9.24
N TYR A 166 1.97 -1.03 9.36
CA TYR A 166 2.26 -0.15 8.22
C TYR A 166 3.75 0.17 8.20
N ARG A 167 4.43 -0.10 7.09
CA ARG A 167 5.89 0.05 6.96
C ARG A 167 6.26 0.42 5.52
N PRO A 168 6.17 1.70 5.12
CA PRO A 168 6.56 2.17 3.79
C PRO A 168 8.08 2.26 3.68
N ASP A 169 8.76 1.11 3.65
CA ASP A 169 10.22 1.02 3.55
C ASP A 169 10.69 1.53 2.17
N PRO A 170 11.31 2.72 2.08
CA PRO A 170 11.58 3.38 0.80
C PRO A 170 12.53 2.56 -0.08
N GLN A 171 13.51 1.87 0.50
CA GLN A 171 14.46 1.07 -0.27
C GLN A 171 13.75 -0.11 -0.96
N VAL A 172 12.79 -0.74 -0.27
CA VAL A 172 11.99 -1.83 -0.84
C VAL A 172 11.07 -1.32 -1.93
N LEU A 173 10.42 -0.18 -1.69
CA LEU A 173 9.52 0.43 -2.65
C LEU A 173 10.27 0.86 -3.93
N HIS A 174 11.46 1.46 -3.82
CA HIS A 174 12.32 1.71 -4.99
C HIS A 174 12.70 0.41 -5.70
N ALA A 175 13.12 -0.63 -4.99
CA ALA A 175 13.47 -1.90 -5.61
C ALA A 175 12.29 -2.59 -6.30
N ILE A 176 11.06 -2.43 -5.79
CA ILE A 176 9.82 -2.86 -6.46
C ILE A 176 9.62 -2.07 -7.75
N HIS A 177 9.72 -0.75 -7.70
CA HIS A 177 9.59 0.13 -8.85
C HIS A 177 10.59 -0.26 -9.96
N ASP A 178 11.86 -0.40 -9.59
CA ASP A 178 12.97 -0.77 -10.49
C ASP A 178 12.83 -2.19 -11.06
N SER A 179 12.14 -3.08 -10.36
CA SER A 179 11.84 -4.43 -10.87
C SER A 179 10.69 -4.43 -11.88
N ILE A 180 9.72 -3.52 -11.71
CA ILE A 180 8.51 -3.46 -12.55
C ILE A 180 8.77 -2.71 -13.85
N TRP A 181 9.27 -1.47 -13.77
CA TRP A 181 9.21 -0.54 -14.90
C TRP A 181 10.05 -0.91 -16.11
N PRO A 182 11.28 -1.43 -15.97
CA PRO A 182 12.07 -1.86 -17.13
C PRO A 182 11.39 -2.96 -17.95
N VAL A 183 10.49 -3.76 -17.34
CA VAL A 183 9.69 -4.73 -18.08
C VAL A 183 8.54 -4.04 -18.81
N LEU A 184 7.79 -3.18 -18.13
CA LEU A 184 6.65 -2.50 -18.73
C LEU A 184 7.06 -1.58 -19.89
N GLU A 185 8.18 -0.86 -19.75
CA GLU A 185 8.72 0.03 -20.78
C GLU A 185 9.14 -0.72 -22.05
N ARG A 186 9.75 -1.92 -21.90
CA ARG A 186 10.08 -2.78 -23.06
C ARG A 186 8.84 -3.25 -23.83
N HIS A 187 7.68 -3.25 -23.18
CA HIS A 187 6.38 -3.54 -23.79
C HIS A 187 5.62 -2.27 -24.23
N GLY A 188 6.27 -1.10 -24.20
CA GLY A 188 5.68 0.17 -24.65
C GLY A 188 4.72 0.82 -23.66
N LEU A 189 4.67 0.34 -22.41
CA LEU A 189 3.90 0.97 -21.34
C LEU A 189 4.75 2.00 -20.61
N ASN A 190 4.23 3.22 -20.47
CA ASN A 190 4.91 4.35 -19.84
C ASN A 190 4.22 4.76 -18.52
N GLN A 191 4.95 5.52 -17.68
CA GLN A 191 4.45 6.13 -16.43
C GLN A 191 3.51 7.31 -16.71
N ASN A 192 2.40 7.05 -17.39
CA ASN A 192 1.40 8.06 -17.74
C ASN A 192 0.56 8.45 -16.51
N GLY A 193 -0.18 9.55 -16.62
CA GLY A 193 -1.16 9.94 -15.60
C GLY A 193 -2.24 8.87 -15.45
N VAL A 194 -2.58 8.50 -14.20
CA VAL A 194 -3.60 7.48 -13.90
C VAL A 194 -5.00 7.97 -14.30
N HIS A 195 -5.25 9.27 -14.18
CA HIS A 195 -6.53 9.92 -14.51
C HIS A 195 -6.31 11.43 -14.68
N PRO A 196 -6.97 12.10 -15.65
CA PRO A 196 -6.71 13.51 -15.98
C PRO A 196 -7.02 14.50 -14.84
N GLY A 197 -7.90 14.13 -13.91
CA GLY A 197 -8.23 14.93 -12.72
C GLY A 197 -7.25 14.81 -11.56
N TYR A 198 -6.18 14.03 -11.69
CA TYR A 198 -5.18 13.81 -10.63
C TYR A 198 -3.78 13.96 -11.19
N THR A 199 -2.83 14.36 -10.35
CA THR A 199 -1.40 14.46 -10.71
C THR A 199 -0.67 13.11 -10.63
N LEU A 200 -1.32 12.10 -10.06
CA LEU A 200 -0.78 10.76 -9.86
C LEU A 200 -0.45 10.07 -11.18
N LYS A 201 0.77 9.56 -11.30
CA LYS A 201 1.22 8.72 -12.42
C LYS A 201 1.22 7.24 -12.06
N HIS A 202 1.13 6.37 -13.07
CA HIS A 202 1.33 4.95 -12.86
C HIS A 202 2.72 4.70 -12.26
N GLY A 203 2.79 3.79 -11.27
CA GLY A 203 4.05 3.45 -10.61
C GLY A 203 4.42 4.32 -9.41
N GLU A 204 3.74 5.46 -9.23
CA GLU A 204 3.84 6.27 -8.02
C GLU A 204 3.01 5.64 -6.89
N TYR A 205 3.44 5.83 -5.65
CA TYR A 205 2.79 5.25 -4.48
C TYR A 205 1.70 6.16 -3.93
N LEU A 206 0.55 5.55 -3.60
CA LEU A 206 -0.65 6.24 -3.12
C LEU A 206 -0.51 6.73 -1.69
N TRP A 207 -0.93 7.97 -1.46
CA TRP A 207 -0.96 8.58 -0.13
C TRP A 207 -1.87 7.78 0.83
N PRO A 208 -1.32 7.25 1.94
CA PRO A 208 -2.09 6.52 2.93
C PRO A 208 -3.12 7.39 3.66
N PRO A 209 -4.15 6.78 4.28
CA PRO A 209 -5.09 7.48 5.14
C PRO A 209 -4.42 7.88 6.47
N PHE A 210 -3.58 8.90 6.45
CA PHE A 210 -2.97 9.46 7.64
C PHE A 210 -3.92 10.38 8.38
N ARG A 211 -3.64 10.56 9.67
CA ARG A 211 -4.24 11.56 10.54
C ARG A 211 -3.14 12.27 11.32
N GLN A 212 -3.46 13.45 11.84
CA GLN A 212 -2.60 14.10 12.82
C GLN A 212 -2.60 13.30 14.12
N GLY A 213 -1.42 13.00 14.64
CA GLY A 213 -1.20 12.37 15.94
C GLY A 213 -0.16 13.15 16.77
N PRO A 214 0.10 12.70 18.02
CA PRO A 214 0.99 13.40 18.95
C PRO A 214 2.43 13.56 18.43
N GLY A 215 2.89 12.61 17.62
CA GLY A 215 4.23 12.59 17.02
C GLY A 215 4.21 12.82 15.50
N GLY A 216 3.28 13.65 15.00
CA GLY A 216 3.16 13.95 13.56
C GLY A 216 2.12 13.07 12.86
N LEU A 217 2.43 12.58 11.66
CA LEU A 217 1.51 11.74 10.88
C LEU A 217 1.39 10.35 11.49
N ASP A 218 0.18 9.87 11.74
CA ASP A 218 -0.07 8.48 12.15
C ASP A 218 -1.09 7.83 11.21
N PRO A 219 -0.95 6.55 10.84
CA PRO A 219 -1.95 5.87 10.04
C PRO A 219 -3.30 5.88 10.76
N ARG A 220 -4.39 5.82 10.00
CA ARG A 220 -5.73 5.61 10.57
C ARG A 220 -5.72 4.37 11.49
N PRO A 221 -6.42 4.42 12.64
CA PRO A 221 -6.61 3.23 13.47
C PRO A 221 -7.15 2.07 12.65
N ASN A 222 -6.69 0.87 12.97
CA ASN A 222 -7.11 -0.37 12.33
C ASN A 222 -6.78 -0.48 10.83
N LEU A 223 -6.07 0.47 10.21
CA LEU A 223 -5.68 0.34 8.79
C LEU A 223 -4.98 -0.98 8.51
N ALA A 224 -4.00 -1.34 9.35
CA ALA A 224 -3.25 -2.57 9.18
C ALA A 224 -4.10 -3.83 9.43
N VAL A 225 -5.08 -3.76 10.33
CA VAL A 225 -6.04 -4.84 10.59
C VAL A 225 -6.97 -5.02 9.38
N ASP A 226 -7.54 -3.92 8.88
CA ASP A 226 -8.41 -3.91 7.70
C ASP A 226 -7.70 -4.47 6.47
N LEU A 227 -6.44 -4.06 6.23
CA LEU A 227 -5.62 -4.56 5.12
C LEU A 227 -5.28 -6.05 5.32
N ARG A 228 -4.95 -6.48 6.53
CA ARG A 228 -4.69 -7.89 6.85
C ARG A 228 -5.91 -8.76 6.55
N THR A 229 -7.11 -8.36 6.99
CA THR A 229 -8.35 -9.11 6.73
C THR A 229 -8.55 -9.34 5.23
N ARG A 230 -8.31 -8.31 4.42
CA ARG A 230 -8.41 -8.43 2.96
C ARG A 230 -7.39 -9.41 2.38
N ILE A 231 -6.16 -9.43 2.87
CA ILE A 231 -5.17 -10.44 2.45
C ILE A 231 -5.66 -11.83 2.82
N THR A 232 -6.12 -12.03 4.05
CA THR A 232 -6.64 -13.33 4.52
C THR A 232 -7.76 -13.84 3.62
N ASP A 233 -8.70 -12.98 3.23
CA ASP A 233 -9.78 -13.38 2.34
C ASP A 233 -9.28 -13.72 0.93
N ARG A 234 -8.30 -12.96 0.40
CA ARG A 234 -7.66 -13.29 -0.88
C ARG A 234 -6.86 -14.58 -0.83
N THR A 235 -6.23 -14.91 0.29
CA THR A 235 -5.54 -16.18 0.49
C THR A 235 -6.49 -17.36 0.43
N LYS A 236 -7.73 -17.22 0.94
CA LYS A 236 -8.75 -18.27 0.84
C LYS A 236 -9.20 -18.51 -0.61
N GLU A 237 -9.28 -17.46 -1.41
CA GLU A 237 -9.65 -17.50 -2.83
C GLU A 237 -8.50 -17.88 -3.76
N HIS A 238 -7.27 -17.87 -3.26
CA HIS A 238 -6.07 -18.08 -4.06
C HIS A 238 -5.88 -19.57 -4.41
N SER A 239 -5.57 -19.84 -5.67
CA SER A 239 -5.07 -21.14 -6.13
C SER A 239 -4.05 -20.96 -7.24
N GLN A 240 -3.29 -22.02 -7.56
CA GLN A 240 -2.36 -22.02 -8.69
C GLN A 240 -3.06 -21.82 -10.04
N THR A 241 -4.32 -22.28 -10.18
CA THR A 241 -5.12 -22.14 -11.41
C THR A 241 -5.85 -20.79 -11.51
N SER A 242 -6.04 -20.10 -10.39
CA SER A 242 -6.69 -18.79 -10.31
C SER A 242 -5.91 -17.90 -9.34
N PRO A 243 -4.69 -17.49 -9.70
CA PRO A 243 -3.82 -16.76 -8.79
C PRO A 243 -4.44 -15.42 -8.42
N LYS A 244 -4.60 -15.19 -7.12
CA LYS A 244 -5.02 -13.91 -6.51
C LYS A 244 -3.90 -13.18 -5.78
N LEU A 245 -2.78 -13.87 -5.62
CA LEU A 245 -1.62 -13.47 -4.84
C LEU A 245 -0.40 -13.84 -5.65
N TYR A 246 0.55 -12.94 -5.70
CA TYR A 246 1.78 -13.08 -6.47
C TYR A 246 2.97 -12.85 -5.56
N ARG A 247 4.06 -13.52 -5.87
CA ARG A 247 5.38 -13.30 -5.28
C ARG A 247 6.21 -12.44 -6.23
N MET A 248 6.88 -11.44 -5.67
CA MET A 248 7.95 -10.70 -6.31
C MET A 248 9.20 -10.83 -5.45
N GLU A 249 10.35 -10.97 -6.09
CA GLU A 249 11.64 -10.97 -5.40
C GLU A 249 12.40 -9.70 -5.78
N VAL A 250 12.84 -8.94 -4.78
CA VAL A 250 13.58 -7.70 -4.98
C VAL A 250 14.91 -7.77 -4.23
N ASN A 251 15.93 -7.11 -4.76
CA ASN A 251 17.23 -7.01 -4.11
C ASN A 251 17.35 -5.65 -3.42
N VAL A 252 17.55 -5.66 -2.10
CA VAL A 252 17.74 -4.45 -1.29
C VAL A 252 19.03 -4.61 -0.51
N ASP A 253 20.01 -3.73 -0.77
CA ASP A 253 21.34 -3.77 -0.14
C ASP A 253 22.01 -5.15 -0.22
N GLY A 254 21.94 -5.78 -1.40
CA GLY A 254 22.49 -7.11 -1.66
C GLY A 254 21.71 -8.27 -1.02
N LYS A 255 20.62 -7.99 -0.30
CA LYS A 255 19.75 -9.00 0.31
C LYS A 255 18.50 -9.20 -0.51
N LYS A 256 18.14 -10.45 -0.73
CA LYS A 256 16.91 -10.83 -1.40
C LYS A 256 15.73 -10.71 -0.45
N ARG A 257 14.74 -9.90 -0.80
CA ARG A 257 13.47 -9.75 -0.06
C ARG A 257 12.32 -10.28 -0.90
N GLN A 258 11.30 -10.82 -0.22
CA GLN A 258 10.14 -11.41 -0.88
C GLN A 258 8.90 -10.57 -0.60
N VAL A 259 8.38 -9.95 -1.65
CA VAL A 259 7.21 -9.09 -1.60
C VAL A 259 6.00 -9.91 -2.05
N LEU A 260 4.99 -9.95 -1.20
CA LEU A 260 3.65 -10.45 -1.55
C LEU A 260 2.89 -9.32 -2.25
N VAL A 261 2.35 -9.64 -3.41
CA VAL A 261 1.71 -8.68 -4.32
C VAL A 261 0.28 -9.13 -4.60
N LEU A 262 -0.66 -8.19 -4.58
CA LEU A 262 -2.06 -8.48 -4.90
C LEU A 262 -2.73 -7.35 -5.67
N ASN A 263 -3.66 -7.73 -6.56
CA ASN A 263 -4.47 -6.78 -7.32
C ASN A 263 -5.77 -6.46 -6.56
N GLY A 264 -5.99 -5.17 -6.30
CA GLY A 264 -7.19 -4.62 -5.67
C GLY A 264 -8.19 -4.06 -6.67
N ARG A 265 -9.47 -4.06 -6.33
CA ARG A 265 -10.46 -3.18 -6.99
C ARG A 265 -10.37 -1.81 -6.33
N SER A 266 -10.16 -0.74 -7.11
CA SER A 266 -9.93 0.62 -6.60
C SER A 266 -10.99 1.06 -5.57
N GLN A 267 -12.27 0.79 -5.82
CA GLN A 267 -13.40 1.07 -4.93
C GLN A 267 -13.30 0.50 -3.50
N ASN A 268 -12.42 -0.48 -3.27
CA ASN A 268 -12.21 -1.09 -1.96
C ASN A 268 -11.10 -0.42 -1.16
N TYR A 269 -10.29 0.41 -1.80
CA TYR A 269 -9.04 0.95 -1.25
C TYR A 269 -8.85 2.44 -1.52
N LEU A 270 -9.79 3.12 -2.17
CA LEU A 270 -9.78 4.56 -2.36
C LEU A 270 -10.94 5.22 -1.62
N ASN A 271 -10.77 6.46 -1.20
CA ASN A 271 -11.88 7.28 -0.72
C ASN A 271 -12.77 7.73 -1.88
N GLU A 272 -12.16 7.91 -3.05
CA GLU A 272 -12.79 8.42 -4.24
C GLU A 272 -13.46 7.28 -5.02
N GLY A 273 -14.72 7.46 -5.40
CA GLY A 273 -15.49 6.51 -6.21
C GLY A 273 -15.10 6.48 -7.68
N VAL A 274 -13.81 6.59 -7.99
CA VAL A 274 -13.29 6.75 -9.35
C VAL A 274 -13.13 5.39 -10.02
N ARG A 275 -13.66 5.28 -11.24
CA ARG A 275 -13.46 4.12 -12.11
C ARG A 275 -12.25 4.36 -13.00
N LEU A 276 -11.28 3.45 -12.93
CA LEU A 276 -10.01 3.53 -13.64
C LEU A 276 -9.86 2.30 -14.55
N PRO A 277 -10.58 2.21 -15.68
CA PRO A 277 -10.61 0.99 -16.50
C PRO A 277 -9.26 0.65 -17.13
N GLN A 278 -8.37 1.64 -17.27
CA GLN A 278 -7.03 1.48 -17.83
C GLN A 278 -5.95 1.29 -16.76
N SER A 279 -6.33 1.14 -15.50
CA SER A 279 -5.38 1.06 -14.39
C SER A 279 -5.79 -0.04 -13.42
N GLU A 280 -4.82 -0.83 -12.98
CA GLU A 280 -5.01 -1.83 -11.94
C GLU A 280 -4.37 -1.34 -10.65
N LEU A 281 -5.04 -1.52 -9.51
CA LEU A 281 -4.46 -1.22 -8.21
C LEU A 281 -3.62 -2.41 -7.75
N TRP A 282 -2.36 -2.16 -7.41
CA TRP A 282 -1.41 -3.12 -6.87
C TRP A 282 -1.10 -2.77 -5.43
N LEU A 283 -1.14 -3.77 -4.56
CA LEU A 283 -0.82 -3.64 -3.14
C LEU A 283 0.38 -4.53 -2.81
N PHE A 284 1.33 -3.97 -2.07
CA PHE A 284 2.61 -4.60 -1.76
C PHE A 284 2.74 -4.85 -0.27
N TYR A 285 3.12 -6.07 0.09
CA TYR A 285 3.27 -6.53 1.46
C TYR A 285 4.56 -7.31 1.62
N GLU A 286 5.06 -7.35 2.84
CA GLU A 286 6.12 -8.25 3.26
C GLU A 286 5.74 -8.93 4.56
N ASN A 287 6.31 -10.10 4.82
CA ASN A 287 6.27 -10.68 6.14
C ASN A 287 7.60 -10.47 6.84
N ALA A 288 7.55 -10.30 8.15
CA ALA A 288 8.76 -10.23 8.96
C ALA A 288 8.54 -10.64 10.39
N LYS A 289 9.61 -11.11 11.02
CA LYS A 289 9.71 -11.14 12.48
C LYS A 289 10.13 -9.75 12.93
N VAL A 290 9.49 -9.27 13.98
CA VAL A 290 9.68 -7.91 14.51
C VAL A 290 10.05 -8.05 15.98
N ASN A 291 11.14 -7.43 16.42
CA ASN A 291 11.62 -7.48 17.80
C ASN A 291 11.76 -8.92 18.36
N GLY A 292 12.27 -9.86 17.54
CA GLY A 292 12.49 -11.26 17.96
C GLY A 292 11.20 -12.09 18.13
N ASN A 293 10.03 -11.56 17.74
CA ASN A 293 8.78 -12.30 17.80
C ASN A 293 8.83 -13.56 16.92
N ARG A 294 8.40 -14.70 17.49
CA ARG A 294 8.36 -15.99 16.77
C ARG A 294 7.32 -16.01 15.65
N ILE A 295 6.18 -15.36 15.86
CA ILE A 295 5.07 -15.31 14.90
C ILE A 295 5.26 -14.07 14.01
N PRO A 296 5.45 -14.24 12.69
CA PRO A 296 5.66 -13.12 11.79
C PRO A 296 4.45 -12.18 11.74
N LYS A 297 4.72 -10.91 11.45
CA LYS A 297 3.72 -9.88 11.14
C LYS A 297 3.65 -9.68 9.64
N VAL A 298 2.49 -9.23 9.16
CA VAL A 298 2.34 -8.73 7.79
C VAL A 298 2.58 -7.22 7.80
N ALA A 299 3.59 -6.78 7.08
CA ALA A 299 3.88 -5.37 6.85
C ALA A 299 3.28 -4.93 5.52
N PHE A 300 2.39 -3.93 5.53
CA PHE A 300 1.95 -3.26 4.32
C PHE A 300 2.96 -2.19 3.94
N LEU A 301 3.51 -2.32 2.73
CA LEU A 301 4.55 -1.43 2.21
C LEU A 301 3.93 -0.21 1.51
N GLY A 302 2.95 -0.45 0.63
CA GLY A 302 2.36 0.61 -0.17
C GLY A 302 1.42 0.07 -1.24
N ALA A 303 0.78 0.99 -1.94
CA ALA A 303 -0.08 0.68 -3.07
C ALA A 303 0.24 1.61 -4.24
N SER A 304 0.12 1.11 -5.47
CA SER A 304 0.36 1.88 -6.68
C SER A 304 -0.60 1.45 -7.79
N PHE A 305 -0.89 2.34 -8.72
CA PHE A 305 -1.57 1.98 -9.96
C PHE A 305 -0.55 1.57 -11.01
N LEU A 306 -0.79 0.43 -11.66
CA LEU A 306 -0.08 0.06 -12.89
C LEU A 306 -1.03 0.13 -14.09
N PRO A 307 -0.52 0.29 -15.32
CA PRO A 307 -1.35 0.28 -16.52
C PRO A 307 -2.07 -1.07 -16.69
N GLY A 308 -3.24 -1.04 -17.34
CA GLY A 308 -3.99 -2.25 -17.68
C GLY A 308 -3.13 -3.23 -18.49
N GLY A 309 -3.17 -4.52 -18.12
CA GLY A 309 -2.36 -5.57 -18.75
C GLY A 309 -0.96 -5.73 -18.16
N ALA A 310 -0.51 -4.84 -17.27
CA ALA A 310 0.80 -4.95 -16.60
C ALA A 310 0.99 -6.32 -15.91
N LYS A 311 -0.08 -6.86 -15.32
CA LYS A 311 -0.05 -8.17 -14.66
C LYS A 311 0.46 -9.27 -15.57
N ASP A 312 -0.08 -9.39 -16.79
CA ASP A 312 0.25 -10.49 -17.69
C ASP A 312 1.68 -10.35 -18.21
N MET A 313 2.15 -9.12 -18.41
CA MET A 313 3.54 -8.83 -18.82
C MET A 313 4.55 -9.15 -17.71
N LEU A 314 4.24 -8.77 -16.47
CA LEU A 314 5.10 -9.04 -15.31
C LEU A 314 5.16 -10.53 -15.00
N VAL A 315 4.04 -11.25 -15.14
CA VAL A 315 4.01 -12.72 -15.01
C VAL A 315 4.78 -13.39 -16.14
N GLY A 316 4.54 -12.99 -17.39
CA GLY A 316 5.23 -13.55 -18.56
C GLY A 316 6.75 -13.32 -18.55
N SER A 317 7.21 -12.25 -17.90
CA SER A 317 8.63 -11.93 -17.73
C SER A 317 9.25 -12.53 -16.47
N GLY A 318 8.47 -13.20 -15.62
CA GLY A 318 8.95 -13.81 -14.37
C GLY A 318 9.29 -12.81 -13.26
N VAL A 319 8.98 -11.52 -13.41
CA VAL A 319 9.16 -10.50 -12.35
C VAL A 319 8.23 -10.77 -11.18
N VAL A 320 6.99 -11.16 -11.49
CA VAL A 320 6.06 -11.70 -10.51
C VAL A 320 5.65 -13.11 -10.91
N ARG A 321 5.37 -13.97 -9.94
CA ARG A 321 4.85 -15.31 -10.18
C ARG A 321 3.72 -15.61 -9.21
N ALA A 322 2.85 -16.58 -9.52
CA ALA A 322 1.84 -17.01 -8.56
C ALA A 322 2.52 -17.41 -7.24
N ALA A 323 2.02 -16.90 -6.11
CA ALA A 323 2.51 -17.28 -4.80
C ALA A 323 2.24 -18.76 -4.55
N ASP A 324 3.21 -19.52 -4.04
CA ASP A 324 3.01 -20.92 -3.73
C ASP A 324 2.74 -21.15 -2.24
N PHE A 325 1.46 -21.05 -1.88
CA PHE A 325 0.99 -21.51 -0.58
C PHE A 325 0.69 -22.99 -0.66
N ALA A 326 1.73 -23.82 -0.81
CA ALA A 326 1.57 -25.25 -0.88
C ALA A 326 0.71 -25.74 0.31
N ARG A 327 -0.52 -26.17 0.02
CA ARG A 327 -1.27 -27.03 0.94
C ARG A 327 -0.56 -28.38 0.91
N ARG A 328 0.49 -28.55 1.73
CA ARG A 328 0.87 -29.90 2.13
C ARG A 328 -0.28 -30.42 2.96
N ALA A 329 -1.11 -31.22 2.30
CA ALA A 329 -2.27 -31.92 2.86
C ALA A 329 -1.83 -32.91 3.92
#